data_AF-A0AAD6VH82-F1
#
_entry.id   AF-A0AAD6VH82-F1
#
_cell.length_a   1.000
_cell.length_b   1.000
_cell.length_c   1.000
_cell.angle_alpha   90.00
_cell.angle_beta   90.00
_cell.angle_gamma   90.00
#
_symmetry.space_group_name_H-M   'P 1'
#
loop_
_entity.id
_entity.type
_entity.pdbx_description
1 polymer ?
#
loop_
_entity_poly.entity_id
_entity_poly.type
_entity_poly.pdbx_seq_one_letter_code
_entity_poly.pdbx_strand_id
1 'polypeptide(L)'
;MPVHAAQPARAQKHKTLALAARPPLVLTPAQELAALSSFLASLPQNVIPLSVDPALPLDPELVLDFDTRSPRALEEVQRLAVDVWAQNPVFYSPASRELKALLSALHLHPPPLFVDIDTRDDADALLARLTASPFPKSPVLLVGGSPVGSMADIRELQRSIAAAGAVIGGAGWKGRKHHRK
;
A
#
# COMPACT_ATOMS: atom_id res chain seq x y z
N MET A 1 -55.55 -8.69 -58.00
CA MET A 1 -55.93 -9.16 -56.65
C MET A 1 -54.79 -10.02 -56.11
N PRO A 2 -54.22 -9.80 -54.92
CA PRO A 2 -53.78 -8.58 -54.26
C PRO A 2 -52.23 -8.54 -54.09
N VAL A 3 -51.76 -7.36 -53.71
CA VAL A 3 -50.40 -7.01 -53.28
C VAL A 3 -50.04 -7.65 -51.93
N HIS A 4 -48.83 -8.19 -51.79
CA HIS A 4 -48.20 -8.36 -50.47
C HIS A 4 -46.84 -7.69 -50.44
N ALA A 5 -46.86 -6.46 -49.95
CA ALA A 5 -45.70 -5.79 -49.39
C ALA A 5 -45.36 -6.43 -48.04
N ALA A 6 -44.08 -6.75 -47.81
CA ALA A 6 -43.55 -7.10 -46.50
C ALA A 6 -42.15 -6.52 -46.32
N GLN A 7 -42.13 -5.35 -45.67
CA GLN A 7 -41.15 -4.75 -44.74
C GLN A 7 -39.64 -4.99 -44.94
N PRO A 8 -38.83 -3.91 -45.07
CA PRO A 8 -37.38 -4.02 -44.90
C PRO A 8 -37.02 -4.26 -43.42
N ALA A 9 -36.18 -5.27 -43.20
CA ALA A 9 -35.57 -5.56 -41.91
C ALA A 9 -34.85 -4.31 -41.39
N ARG A 10 -35.33 -3.84 -40.23
CA ARG A 10 -34.81 -2.71 -39.48
C ARG A 10 -33.39 -3.05 -39.03
N ALA A 11 -32.39 -2.60 -39.79
CA ALA A 11 -31.00 -2.68 -39.41
C ALA A 11 -30.85 -2.05 -38.02
N GLN A 12 -30.68 -2.91 -37.01
CA GLN A 12 -30.34 -2.49 -35.66
C GLN A 12 -29.01 -1.77 -35.77
N LYS A 13 -29.07 -0.44 -35.67
CA LYS A 13 -27.90 0.37 -35.36
C LYS A 13 -27.41 -0.15 -34.02
N HIS A 14 -26.44 -1.08 -34.07
CA HIS A 14 -25.56 -1.32 -32.95
C HIS A 14 -24.94 0.03 -32.67
N LYS A 15 -25.50 0.69 -31.66
CA LYS A 15 -24.90 1.81 -30.97
C LYS A 15 -23.63 1.20 -30.39
N THR A 16 -22.57 1.18 -31.20
CA THR A 16 -21.20 1.11 -30.71
C THR A 16 -21.06 2.35 -29.87
N LEU A 17 -21.50 2.22 -28.61
CA LEU A 17 -21.07 3.08 -27.54
C LEU A 17 -19.57 2.86 -27.55
N ALA A 18 -18.88 3.74 -28.26
CA ALA A 18 -17.52 4.06 -27.90
C ALA A 18 -17.59 4.29 -26.39
N LEU A 19 -17.15 3.28 -25.62
CA LEU A 19 -16.66 3.49 -24.28
C LEU A 19 -15.65 4.62 -24.50
N ALA A 20 -16.07 5.85 -24.21
CA ALA A 20 -15.18 6.99 -24.26
C ALA A 20 -14.00 6.56 -23.42
N ALA A 21 -12.87 6.32 -24.08
CA ALA A 21 -11.66 5.84 -23.46
C ALA A 21 -11.23 6.94 -22.50
N ARG A 22 -11.71 6.84 -21.26
CA ARG A 22 -11.31 7.74 -20.20
C ARG A 22 -9.81 7.57 -20.03
N PRO A 23 -9.07 8.68 -19.85
CA PRO A 23 -7.64 8.59 -19.65
C PRO A 23 -7.36 7.64 -18.48
N PRO A 24 -6.35 6.77 -18.61
CA PRO A 24 -5.99 5.85 -17.54
C PRO A 24 -5.68 6.63 -16.26
N LEU A 25 -6.08 6.09 -15.12
CA LEU A 25 -5.71 6.64 -13.82
C LEU A 25 -4.19 6.60 -13.70
N VAL A 26 -3.56 7.72 -13.39
CA VAL A 26 -2.11 7.80 -13.17
C VAL A 26 -1.90 8.08 -11.69
N LEU A 27 -1.26 7.14 -10.99
CA LEU A 27 -0.94 7.30 -9.58
C LEU A 27 0.32 8.13 -9.43
N THR A 28 0.31 9.01 -8.43
CA THR A 28 1.54 9.62 -7.92
C THR A 28 2.33 8.57 -7.11
N PRO A 29 3.65 8.73 -6.91
CA PRO A 29 4.45 7.77 -6.13
C PRO A 29 3.90 7.50 -4.73
N ALA A 30 3.38 8.53 -4.06
CA ALA A 30 2.77 8.39 -2.74
C ALA A 30 1.47 7.58 -2.77
N GLN A 31 0.65 7.76 -3.82
CA GLN A 31 -0.59 7.01 -4.02
C GLN A 31 -0.31 5.56 -4.42
N GLU A 32 0.68 5.34 -5.30
CA GLU A 32 1.14 4.00 -5.66
C GLU A 32 1.62 3.25 -4.41
N LEU A 33 2.41 3.89 -3.55
CA LEU A 33 2.90 3.28 -2.32
C LEU A 33 1.77 2.92 -1.37
N ALA A 34 0.76 3.78 -1.23
CA ALA A 34 -0.40 3.50 -0.39
C ALA A 34 -1.26 2.36 -0.96
N ALA A 35 -1.48 2.33 -2.28
CA ALA A 35 -2.16 1.24 -2.97
C ALA A 35 -1.42 -0.08 -2.79
N LEU A 36 -0.10 -0.07 -2.95
CA LEU A 36 0.75 -1.24 -2.76
C LEU A 36 0.75 -1.73 -1.31
N SER A 37 0.79 -0.81 -0.34
CA SER A 37 0.70 -1.15 1.08
C SER A 37 -0.67 -1.76 1.42
N SER A 38 -1.76 -1.22 0.86
CA SER A 38 -3.12 -1.80 0.97
C SER A 38 -3.16 -3.21 0.41
N PHE A 39 -2.64 -3.38 -0.80
CA PHE A 39 -2.57 -4.65 -1.50
C PHE A 39 -1.84 -5.69 -0.64
N LEU A 40 -0.64 -5.38 -0.12
CA LEU A 40 0.11 -6.29 0.74
C LEU A 40 -0.58 -6.56 2.08
N ALA A 41 -1.29 -5.58 2.65
CA ALA A 41 -2.03 -5.73 3.89
C ALA A 41 -3.28 -6.62 3.73
N SER A 42 -3.90 -6.61 2.55
CA SER A 42 -5.17 -7.31 2.30
C SER A 42 -5.03 -8.84 2.32
N LEU A 43 -3.98 -9.39 1.70
CA LEU A 43 -3.72 -10.83 1.66
C LEU A 43 -2.21 -11.14 1.66
N PRO A 44 -1.72 -12.09 2.49
CA PRO A 44 -0.30 -12.45 2.52
C PRO A 44 0.27 -12.97 1.19
N GLN A 45 -0.57 -13.63 0.39
CA GLN A 45 -0.19 -14.19 -0.91
C GLN A 45 -0.20 -13.18 -2.07
N ASN A 46 -0.48 -11.91 -1.80
CA ASN A 46 -0.46 -10.89 -2.83
C ASN A 46 0.97 -10.65 -3.30
N VAL A 47 1.21 -10.80 -4.60
CA VAL A 47 2.52 -10.76 -5.28
C VAL A 47 2.39 -9.91 -6.54
N ILE A 48 3.37 -9.05 -6.77
CA ILE A 48 3.50 -8.28 -8.01
C ILE A 48 3.97 -9.24 -9.13
N PRO A 49 3.28 -9.30 -10.27
CA PRO A 49 3.72 -10.16 -11.37
C PRO A 49 5.14 -9.81 -11.84
N LEU A 50 5.98 -10.82 -12.04
CA LEU A 50 7.38 -10.63 -12.49
C LEU A 50 7.51 -9.97 -13.87
N SER A 51 6.43 -9.95 -14.65
CA SER A 51 6.37 -9.26 -15.94
C SER A 51 6.26 -7.73 -15.82
N VAL A 52 6.02 -7.20 -14.61
CA VAL A 52 5.91 -5.77 -14.36
C VAL A 52 7.31 -5.16 -14.27
N ASP A 53 7.57 -4.15 -15.11
CA ASP A 53 8.82 -3.40 -15.07
C ASP A 53 8.88 -2.49 -13.82
N PRO A 54 9.87 -2.63 -12.93
CA PRO A 54 10.04 -1.78 -11.76
C PRO A 54 10.43 -0.34 -12.09
N ALA A 55 10.92 -0.07 -13.31
CA ALA A 55 11.24 1.29 -13.75
C ALA A 55 9.99 2.10 -14.16
N LEU A 56 8.84 1.45 -14.30
CA LEU A 56 7.58 2.06 -14.71
C LEU A 56 6.59 2.16 -13.54
N PRO A 57 5.74 3.21 -13.51
CA PRO A 57 4.62 3.29 -12.57
C PRO A 57 3.78 2.03 -12.62
N LEU A 58 3.31 1.59 -11.45
CA LEU A 58 2.51 0.37 -11.36
C LEU A 58 1.15 0.62 -12.01
N ASP A 59 0.67 -0.36 -12.78
CA ASP A 59 -0.69 -0.32 -13.28
C ASP A 59 -1.67 -0.33 -12.08
N PRO A 60 -2.52 0.71 -11.92
CA PRO A 60 -3.43 0.80 -10.79
C PRO A 60 -4.42 -0.37 -10.74
N GLU A 61 -4.77 -0.97 -11.88
CA GLU A 61 -5.68 -2.13 -11.94
C GLU A 61 -5.06 -3.40 -11.29
N LEU A 62 -3.74 -3.43 -11.02
CA LEU A 62 -3.09 -4.57 -10.36
C LEU A 62 -3.17 -4.53 -8.83
N VAL A 63 -3.30 -3.34 -8.24
CA VAL A 63 -3.21 -3.14 -6.78
C VAL A 63 -4.46 -2.50 -6.17
N LEU A 64 -5.32 -1.89 -6.98
CA LEU A 64 -6.60 -1.35 -6.55
C LEU A 64 -7.70 -2.39 -6.76
N ASP A 65 -8.63 -2.46 -5.81
CA ASP A 65 -9.77 -3.37 -5.81
C ASP A 65 -11.07 -2.72 -6.34
N PHE A 66 -11.01 -1.46 -6.77
CA PHE A 66 -12.12 -0.69 -7.31
C PHE A 66 -11.93 -0.29 -8.78
N ASP A 67 -13.02 0.17 -9.41
CA ASP A 67 -13.01 0.61 -10.81
C ASP A 67 -12.20 1.91 -10.99
N THR A 68 -11.01 1.77 -11.56
CA THR A 68 -10.08 2.88 -11.85
C THR A 68 -10.57 3.84 -12.93
N ARG A 69 -11.63 3.48 -13.67
CA ARG A 69 -12.27 4.29 -14.72
C ARG A 69 -13.51 5.02 -14.21
N SER A 70 -13.88 4.80 -12.95
CA SER A 70 -14.93 5.54 -12.24
C SER A 70 -14.62 7.04 -12.23
N PRO A 71 -15.63 7.93 -12.33
CA PRO A 71 -15.40 9.37 -12.17
C PRO A 71 -14.89 9.73 -10.77
N ARG A 72 -15.03 8.83 -9.79
CA ARG A 72 -14.58 9.00 -8.40
C ARG A 72 -13.25 8.32 -8.09
N ALA A 73 -12.60 7.69 -9.07
CA ALA A 73 -11.41 6.87 -8.83
C ALA A 73 -10.29 7.64 -8.10
N LEU A 74 -10.06 8.91 -8.45
CA LEU A 74 -9.06 9.75 -7.78
C LEU A 74 -9.40 9.99 -6.29
N GLU A 75 -10.68 10.21 -5.99
CA GLU A 75 -11.16 10.45 -4.63
C GLU A 75 -11.08 9.17 -3.79
N GLU A 76 -11.35 8.02 -4.42
CA GLU A 76 -11.20 6.69 -3.81
C GLU A 76 -9.73 6.39 -3.50
N VAL A 77 -8.80 6.69 -4.41
CA VAL A 77 -7.35 6.59 -4.13
C VAL A 77 -6.92 7.47 -2.96
N GLN A 78 -7.41 8.71 -2.87
CA GLN A 78 -7.07 9.61 -1.77
C GLN A 78 -7.58 9.08 -0.43
N ARG A 79 -8.81 8.56 -0.39
CA ARG A 79 -9.38 7.95 0.82
C ARG A 79 -8.60 6.70 1.21
N LEU A 80 -8.32 5.82 0.25
CA LEU A 80 -7.51 4.64 0.44
C LEU A 80 -6.17 5.01 1.07
N ALA A 81 -5.49 6.05 0.57
CA ALA A 81 -4.20 6.46 1.12
C ALA A 81 -4.31 6.88 2.59
N VAL A 82 -5.32 7.67 2.95
CA VAL A 82 -5.55 8.07 4.34
C VAL A 82 -5.87 6.86 5.22
N ASP A 83 -6.75 5.97 4.77
CA ASP A 83 -7.21 4.82 5.53
C ASP A 83 -6.09 3.80 5.77
N VAL A 84 -5.30 3.52 4.74
CA VAL A 84 -4.16 2.59 4.80
C VAL A 84 -3.13 3.07 5.82
N TRP A 85 -2.77 4.35 5.82
CA TRP A 85 -1.78 4.86 6.77
C TRP A 85 -2.35 5.05 8.18
N ALA A 86 -3.66 5.20 8.33
CA ALA A 86 -4.31 5.17 9.65
C ALA A 86 -4.30 3.75 10.25
N GLN A 87 -4.50 2.73 9.41
CA GLN A 87 -4.54 1.32 9.84
C GLN A 87 -3.14 0.71 9.97
N ASN A 88 -2.23 1.07 9.07
CA ASN A 88 -0.88 0.53 8.95
C ASN A 88 0.15 1.67 8.91
N PRO A 89 0.28 2.48 9.98
CA PRO A 89 1.15 3.65 9.99
C PRO A 89 2.63 3.31 9.87
N VAL A 90 3.00 2.06 10.19
CA VAL A 90 4.37 1.58 10.11
C VAL A 90 4.39 0.30 9.28
N PHE A 91 5.19 0.29 8.23
CA PHE A 91 5.48 -0.87 7.39
C PHE A 91 6.96 -1.22 7.52
N TYR A 92 7.30 -2.49 7.64
CA TYR A 92 8.70 -2.89 7.68
C TYR A 92 8.97 -4.26 7.05
N SER A 93 10.16 -4.37 6.47
CA SER A 93 10.78 -5.62 6.04
C SER A 93 12.09 -5.83 6.81
N PRO A 94 12.13 -6.79 7.74
CA PRO A 94 13.30 -7.04 8.55
C PRO A 94 14.25 -8.00 7.84
N ALA A 95 15.31 -7.46 7.24
CA ALA A 95 16.53 -8.22 7.00
C ALA A 95 17.38 -8.39 8.27
N SER A 96 16.99 -7.76 9.39
CA SER A 96 17.73 -7.79 10.66
C SER A 96 16.79 -8.00 11.85
N ARG A 97 17.19 -8.93 12.75
CA ARG A 97 16.54 -9.17 14.05
C ARG A 97 16.50 -7.90 14.91
N GLU A 98 17.43 -6.98 14.68
CA GLU A 98 17.53 -5.72 15.40
C GLU A 98 16.33 -4.79 15.15
N LEU A 99 15.92 -4.61 13.89
CA LEU A 99 14.77 -3.76 13.56
C LEU A 99 13.49 -4.31 14.18
N LYS A 100 13.31 -5.63 14.15
CA LYS A 100 12.19 -6.31 14.80
C LYS A 100 12.18 -6.08 16.32
N ALA A 101 13.33 -6.21 16.97
CA ALA A 101 13.46 -5.97 18.41
C ALA A 101 13.17 -4.51 18.77
N LEU A 102 13.66 -3.56 17.96
CA LEU A 102 13.41 -2.13 18.13
C LEU A 102 11.92 -1.81 18.04
N LEU A 103 11.25 -2.21 16.95
CA LEU A 103 9.82 -1.96 16.77
C LEU A 103 8.99 -2.64 17.85
N SER A 104 9.37 -3.85 18.27
CA SER A 104 8.71 -4.56 19.36
C SER A 104 8.83 -3.79 20.69
N ALA A 105 9.96 -3.15 20.97
CA ALA A 105 10.16 -2.38 22.19
C ALA A 105 9.30 -1.11 22.24
N LEU A 106 8.96 -0.53 21.09
CA LEU A 106 8.15 0.69 21.01
C LEU A 106 6.67 0.47 21.36
N HIS A 107 6.17 -0.78 21.34
CA HIS A 107 4.78 -1.13 21.67
C HIS A 107 3.76 -0.28 20.86
N LEU A 108 4.00 -0.15 19.56
CA LEU A 108 3.21 0.68 18.66
C LEU A 108 1.77 0.16 18.52
N HIS A 109 0.83 1.09 18.40
CA HIS A 109 -0.56 0.79 18.10
C HIS A 109 -1.08 1.77 17.01
N PRO A 110 -1.63 1.29 15.89
CA PRO A 110 -1.71 -0.11 15.44
C PRO A 110 -0.36 -0.83 15.32
N PRO A 111 -0.32 -2.18 15.36
CA PRO A 111 0.92 -2.93 15.21
C PRO A 111 1.53 -2.67 13.81
N PRO A 112 2.87 -2.67 13.68
CA PRO A 112 3.51 -2.50 12.38
C PRO A 112 3.17 -3.64 11.41
N LEU A 113 2.92 -3.30 10.15
CA LEU A 113 2.75 -4.24 9.05
C LEU A 113 4.11 -4.85 8.68
N PHE A 114 4.21 -6.17 8.84
CA PHE A 114 5.41 -6.94 8.53
C PHE A 114 5.27 -7.62 7.16
N VAL A 115 6.27 -7.45 6.30
CA VAL A 115 6.38 -8.18 5.04
C VAL A 115 7.76 -8.81 4.93
N ASP A 116 7.79 -10.13 4.78
CA ASP A 116 9.02 -10.89 4.59
C ASP A 116 9.46 -10.82 3.13
N ILE A 117 10.18 -9.76 2.77
CA ILE A 117 10.59 -9.52 1.38
C ILE A 117 11.56 -10.58 0.87
N ASP A 118 12.46 -11.08 1.73
CA ASP A 118 13.55 -11.98 1.30
C ASP A 118 13.04 -13.36 0.82
N THR A 119 11.81 -13.73 1.17
CA THR A 119 11.19 -15.01 0.79
C THR A 119 10.26 -14.90 -0.42
N ARG A 120 10.09 -13.68 -0.98
CA ARG A 120 9.13 -13.43 -2.05
C ARG A 120 9.79 -13.46 -3.43
N ASP A 121 9.05 -13.98 -4.41
CA ASP A 121 9.50 -14.01 -5.79
C ASP A 121 9.59 -12.60 -6.41
N ASP A 122 8.73 -11.66 -5.97
CA ASP A 122 8.66 -10.28 -6.45
C ASP A 122 9.50 -9.29 -5.64
N ALA A 123 10.44 -9.79 -4.83
CA ALA A 123 11.23 -9.00 -3.89
C ALA A 123 11.89 -7.78 -4.54
N ASP A 124 12.57 -7.96 -5.67
CA ASP A 124 13.27 -6.88 -6.37
C ASP A 124 12.32 -5.79 -6.87
N ALA A 125 11.18 -6.19 -7.45
CA ALA A 125 10.16 -5.27 -7.95
C ALA A 125 9.51 -4.49 -6.81
N LEU A 126 9.22 -5.16 -5.71
CA LEU A 126 8.68 -4.55 -4.50
C LEU A 126 9.67 -3.56 -3.88
N LEU A 127 10.92 -3.96 -3.71
CA LEU A 127 11.97 -3.14 -3.11
C LEU A 127 12.27 -1.87 -3.90
N ALA A 128 12.31 -1.96 -5.24
CA ALA A 128 12.51 -0.80 -6.11
C ALA A 128 11.41 0.26 -5.89
N ARG A 129 10.16 -0.18 -5.72
CA ARG A 129 9.00 0.70 -5.48
C ARG A 129 9.00 1.30 -4.08
N LEU A 130 9.27 0.50 -3.05
CA LEU A 130 9.25 0.97 -1.66
C LEU A 130 10.36 2.00 -1.35
N THR A 131 11.51 1.87 -2.00
CA THR A 131 12.68 2.74 -1.74
C THR A 131 12.84 3.87 -2.76
N ALA A 132 12.03 3.87 -3.83
CA ALA A 132 12.21 4.74 -4.99
C ALA A 132 13.67 4.76 -5.51
N SER A 133 14.38 3.65 -5.33
CA SER A 133 15.82 3.51 -5.65
C SER A 133 16.04 2.32 -6.58
N PRO A 134 16.88 2.46 -7.62
CA PRO A 134 17.25 1.36 -8.51
C PRO A 134 18.17 0.33 -7.83
N PHE A 135 18.80 0.68 -6.70
CA PHE A 135 19.60 -0.22 -5.87
C PHE A 135 19.01 -0.27 -4.47
N PRO A 136 17.83 -0.86 -4.31
CA PRO A 136 17.20 -0.93 -3.01
C PRO A 136 18.04 -1.81 -2.07
N LYS A 137 18.18 -1.38 -0.82
CA LYS A 137 18.87 -2.15 0.21
C LYS A 137 17.88 -2.45 1.32
N SER A 138 17.85 -3.70 1.75
CA SER A 138 17.18 -4.06 3.00
C SER A 138 18.05 -3.63 4.19
N PRO A 139 17.45 -3.38 5.37
CA PRO A 139 16.02 -3.40 5.66
C PRO A 139 15.27 -2.15 5.18
N VAL A 140 13.96 -2.27 4.94
CA VAL A 140 13.07 -1.14 4.59
C VAL A 140 12.14 -0.86 5.76
N LEU A 141 12.03 0.42 6.14
CA LEU A 141 11.07 0.91 7.12
C LEU A 141 10.32 2.10 6.51
N LEU A 142 8.99 2.04 6.49
CA LEU A 142 8.15 3.18 6.12
C LEU A 142 7.35 3.64 7.33
N VAL A 143 7.24 4.95 7.50
CA VAL A 143 6.39 5.59 8.51
C VAL A 143 5.48 6.59 7.79
N GLY A 144 4.16 6.37 7.86
CA GLY A 144 3.16 7.22 7.20
C GLY A 144 3.37 7.34 5.68
N GLY A 145 3.84 6.28 5.03
CA GLY A 145 4.16 6.29 3.60
C GLY A 145 5.44 7.01 3.20
N SER A 146 6.30 7.35 4.17
CA SER A 146 7.64 7.90 3.88
C SER A 146 8.72 6.89 4.25
N PRO A 147 9.71 6.62 3.38
CA PRO A 147 10.84 5.78 3.73
C PRO A 147 11.67 6.45 4.82
N VAL A 148 11.82 5.76 5.94
CA VAL A 148 12.83 6.09 6.94
C VAL A 148 14.14 5.51 6.42
N GLY A 149 15.21 6.29 6.49
CA GLY A 149 16.50 5.98 5.88
C GLY A 149 17.17 4.69 6.39
N SER A 150 18.50 4.66 6.30
CA SER A 150 19.30 3.52 6.72
C SER A 150 19.08 3.14 8.20
N MET A 151 19.51 1.93 8.60
CA MET A 151 19.51 1.53 10.01
C MET A 151 20.24 2.54 10.94
N ALA A 152 21.21 3.29 10.42
CA ALA A 152 21.86 4.36 11.17
C ALA A 152 20.88 5.51 11.48
N ASP A 153 20.09 5.90 10.49
CA ASP A 153 19.05 6.95 10.61
C ASP A 153 17.94 6.49 11.56
N ILE A 154 17.55 5.22 11.52
CA ILE A 154 16.57 4.62 12.43
C ILE A 154 17.07 4.68 13.89
N ARG A 155 18.34 4.32 14.12
CA ARG A 155 18.96 4.40 15.46
C ARG A 155 19.11 5.85 15.93
N GLU A 156 19.37 6.79 15.04
CA GLU A 156 19.41 8.22 15.36
C GLU A 156 18.03 8.77 15.72
N LEU A 157 16.99 8.36 14.97
CA LEU A 157 15.60 8.70 15.28
C LEU A 157 15.20 8.16 16.66
N GLN A 158 15.56 6.91 16.98
CA GLN A 158 15.32 6.33 18.30
C GLN A 158 16.01 7.12 19.42
N ARG A 159 17.30 7.47 19.24
CA ARG A 159 18.05 8.27 20.21
C ARG A 159 17.41 9.63 20.42
N SER A 160 16.94 10.27 19.36
CA SER A 160 16.25 11.56 19.42
C SER A 160 14.90 11.46 20.13
N ILE A 161 14.10 10.42 19.87
CA ILE A 161 12.81 10.18 20.53
C ILE A 161 12.99 9.89 22.03
N ALA A 162 14.00 9.10 22.39
CA ALA A 162 14.35 8.82 23.79
C ALA A 162 14.86 10.06 24.52
N ALA A 163 15.73 10.86 23.87
CA ALA A 163 16.25 12.12 24.41
C ALA A 163 15.15 13.18 24.59
N ALA A 164 14.11 13.16 23.75
CA ALA A 164 12.93 14.03 23.86
C ALA A 164 11.96 13.63 25.00
N GLY A 165 12.26 12.58 25.76
CA GLY A 165 11.49 12.19 26.95
C GLY A 165 10.30 11.26 26.69
N ALA A 166 10.19 10.68 25.49
CA ALA A 166 9.18 9.67 25.22
C ALA A 166 9.49 8.35 25.96
N VAL A 167 8.55 7.87 26.78
CA VAL A 167 8.68 6.60 27.49
C VAL A 167 8.37 5.45 26.53
N ILE A 168 9.43 4.81 26.03
CA ILE A 168 9.36 3.53 25.33
C ILE A 168 8.76 2.50 26.30
N GLY A 169 7.56 1.99 25.99
CA GLY A 169 6.81 1.06 26.86
C GLY A 169 5.56 1.63 27.57
N GLY A 170 5.09 2.83 27.21
CA GLY A 170 3.94 3.50 27.86
C GLY A 170 2.59 2.74 27.84
N ALA A 171 2.43 1.72 26.99
CA ALA A 171 1.19 0.92 26.89
C ALA A 171 1.08 -0.22 27.94
N GLY A 172 1.95 -0.26 28.95
CA GLY A 172 2.02 -1.35 29.94
C GLY A 172 1.36 -1.11 31.31
N TRP A 173 0.80 0.07 31.60
CA TRP A 173 0.25 0.33 32.95
C TRP A 173 -1.20 -0.16 33.09
N LYS A 174 -1.38 -1.48 33.24
CA LYS A 174 -2.60 -2.01 33.87
C LYS A 174 -2.54 -1.72 35.37
N GLY A 175 -3.36 -0.77 35.81
CA GLY A 175 -3.51 -0.41 37.21
C GLY A 175 -3.77 -1.63 38.09
N ARG A 176 -2.88 -1.87 39.06
CA ARG A 176 -3.15 -2.77 40.19
C ARG A 176 -4.32 -2.18 40.98
N LYS A 177 -5.51 -2.77 40.88
CA LYS A 177 -6.60 -2.49 41.82
C LYS A 177 -6.15 -2.94 43.21
N HIS A 178 -5.89 -1.99 44.09
CA HIS A 178 -5.72 -2.24 45.52
C HIS A 178 -7.05 -2.77 46.08
N HIS A 179 -7.11 -4.07 46.35
CA HIS A 179 -8.14 -4.65 47.19
C HIS A 179 -7.73 -4.35 48.64
N ARG A 180 -8.40 -3.39 49.28
CA ARG A 180 -8.22 -3.13 50.71
C ARG A 180 -9.46 -3.69 51.43
N LYS A 181 -9.16 -4.58 52.36
CA LYS A 181 -10.06 -5.28 53.28
C LYS A 181 -10.93 -4.30 54.09
#